data_AF-A0A9N7PMS8-F1
#
_entry.id   AF-A0A9N7PMS8-F1
#
_cell.length_a   1.000
_cell.length_b   1.000
_cell.length_c   1.000
_cell.angle_alpha   90.00
_cell.angle_beta   90.00
_cell.angle_gamma   90.00
#
_symmetry.space_group_name_H-M   'P 1'
#
loop_
_entity.id
_entity.type
_entity.pdbx_description
1 polymer ?
#
loop_
_entity_poly.entity_id
_entity_poly.type
_entity_poly.pdbx_seq_one_letter_code
_entity_poly.pdbx_strand_id
1 'polypeptide(L)'
;MSISTIKLLLIGIFILTVMVILGTIKLKSCPGIVKATKEQRIKGIGLIKSLWKKQIIISSVAIALYLITFMVNDKTEDMFLKTIILLSSAFVAGSGFYIVYCYNKFKGNFSKLMDEIYK
;
A
#
# COMPACT_ATOMS: atom_id res chain seq x y z
N MET A 1 17.25 3.77 16.16
CA MET A 1 17.13 3.07 14.87
C MET A 1 18.13 3.69 13.91
N SER A 2 18.97 2.92 13.22
CA SER A 2 19.95 3.50 12.31
C SER A 2 19.31 3.93 10.99
N ILE A 3 19.97 4.84 10.27
CA ILE A 3 19.59 5.23 8.89
C ILE A 3 19.44 3.99 8.01
N SER A 4 20.34 3.02 8.13
CA SER A 4 20.31 1.76 7.38
C SER A 4 19.05 0.95 7.66
N THR A 5 18.59 0.88 8.92
CA THR A 5 17.33 0.21 9.27
C THR A 5 16.12 0.92 8.65
N ILE A 6 16.11 2.26 8.62
CA ILE A 6 15.03 3.04 7.98
C ILE A 6 14.98 2.76 6.48
N LYS A 7 16.13 2.78 5.81
CA LYS A 7 16.25 2.47 4.38
C LYS A 7 15.62 1.12 4.05
N LEU A 8 15.95 0.09 4.82
CA LEU A 8 15.40 -1.27 4.65
C LEU A 8 13.89 -1.32 4.90
N LEU A 9 13.38 -0.64 5.93
CA LEU A 9 11.95 -0.61 6.23
C LEU A 9 11.13 0.08 5.13
N LEU A 10 11.60 1.21 4.61
CA LEU A 10 10.92 1.93 3.53
C LEU A 10 10.90 1.10 2.23
N ILE A 11 11.99 0.38 1.92
CA ILE A 11 12.03 -0.61 0.83
C ILE A 11 11.01 -1.73 1.08
N GLY A 12 10.93 -2.25 2.30
CA GLY A 12 9.97 -3.30 2.66
C GLY A 12 8.52 -2.88 2.40
N ILE A 13 8.14 -1.66 2.82
CA ILE A 13 6.81 -1.09 2.56
C ILE A 13 6.54 -0.99 1.06
N PHE A 14 7.52 -0.53 0.29
CA PHE A 14 7.39 -0.45 -1.17
C PHE A 14 7.14 -1.83 -1.80
N ILE A 15 7.94 -2.84 -1.44
CA ILE A 15 7.80 -4.21 -1.97
C ILE A 15 6.42 -4.80 -1.62
N LEU A 16 6.00 -4.67 -0.36
CA LEU A 16 4.68 -5.15 0.09
C LEU A 16 3.55 -4.51 -0.73
N THR A 17 3.68 -3.21 -1.00
CA THR A 17 2.68 -2.48 -1.77
C THR A 17 2.61 -2.96 -3.22
N VAL A 18 3.77 -3.19 -3.84
CA VAL A 18 3.85 -3.77 -5.20
C VAL A 18 3.24 -5.17 -5.23
N MET A 19 3.49 -6.00 -4.22
CA MET A 19 2.87 -7.34 -4.11
C MET A 19 1.34 -7.26 -4.05
N VAL A 20 0.78 -6.33 -3.28
CA VAL A 20 -0.68 -6.11 -3.20
C VAL A 20 -1.25 -5.68 -4.55
N ILE A 21 -0.54 -4.80 -5.28
CA ILE A 21 -0.92 -4.36 -6.62
C ILE A 21 -0.93 -5.57 -7.58
N LEU A 22 0.13 -6.37 -7.62
CA LEU A 22 0.22 -7.55 -8.49
C LEU A 22 -0.85 -8.61 -8.15
N GLY A 23 -1.07 -8.89 -6.86
CA GLY A 23 -2.09 -9.82 -6.40
C GLY A 23 -3.52 -9.40 -6.79
N THR A 24 -3.78 -8.10 -6.81
CA THR A 24 -5.08 -7.56 -7.23
C THR A 24 -5.26 -7.52 -8.76
N ILE A 25 -4.19 -7.52 -9.56
CA ILE A 25 -4.29 -7.80 -11.01
C ILE A 25 -4.85 -9.20 -11.22
N LYS A 26 -4.34 -10.20 -10.50
CA LYS A 26 -4.85 -11.58 -10.59
C LYS A 26 -6.33 -11.70 -10.19
N LEU A 27 -6.79 -10.86 -9.25
CA LEU A 27 -8.21 -10.80 -8.88
C LEU A 27 -9.11 -10.28 -10.02
N LYS A 28 -8.64 -9.34 -10.86
CA LYS A 28 -9.43 -8.89 -12.02
C LYS A 28 -9.71 -10.01 -13.02
N SER A 29 -8.80 -10.97 -13.16
CA SER A 29 -8.94 -12.13 -14.04
C SER A 29 -9.61 -13.32 -13.37
N CYS A 30 -10.18 -13.16 -12.16
CA CYS A 30 -10.82 -14.26 -11.45
C CYS A 30 -12.09 -14.72 -12.19
N PRO A 31 -12.29 -16.04 -12.41
CA PRO A 31 -13.42 -16.58 -13.17
C PRO A 31 -14.79 -16.12 -12.65
N GLY A 32 -14.94 -15.91 -11.33
CA GLY A 32 -16.16 -15.39 -10.72
C GLY A 32 -16.51 -13.97 -11.17
N ILE A 33 -15.51 -13.08 -11.29
CA ILE A 33 -15.72 -11.72 -11.83
C ILE A 33 -15.97 -11.77 -13.33
N VAL A 34 -15.34 -12.71 -14.05
CA VAL A 34 -15.59 -12.93 -15.47
C VAL A 34 -16.99 -13.50 -15.72
N LYS A 35 -17.63 -14.20 -14.78
CA LYS A 35 -19.01 -14.67 -14.95
C LYS A 35 -20.08 -13.68 -14.45
N ALA A 36 -19.67 -12.61 -13.76
CA ALA A 36 -20.58 -11.62 -13.19
C ALA A 36 -21.24 -10.70 -14.22
N THR A 37 -22.41 -10.15 -13.87
CA THR A 37 -23.14 -9.16 -14.69
C THR A 37 -22.32 -7.88 -14.91
N LYS A 38 -22.72 -7.07 -15.91
CA LYS A 38 -22.02 -5.81 -16.26
C LYS A 38 -21.91 -4.85 -15.07
N GLU A 39 -22.96 -4.69 -14.27
CA GLU A 39 -22.95 -3.84 -13.07
C GLU A 39 -22.03 -4.38 -11.96
N GLN A 40 -22.09 -5.68 -11.68
CA GLN A 40 -21.22 -6.32 -10.66
C GLN A 40 -19.74 -6.23 -11.04
N ARG A 41 -19.41 -6.39 -12.33
CA ARG A 41 -18.05 -6.16 -12.84
C ARG A 41 -17.59 -4.73 -12.63
N ILE A 42 -18.44 -3.74 -12.92
CA ILE A 42 -18.11 -2.31 -12.71
C ILE A 42 -17.85 -2.03 -11.23
N LYS A 43 -18.69 -2.56 -10.32
CA LYS A 43 -18.48 -2.46 -8.86
C LYS A 43 -17.15 -3.08 -8.44
N GLY A 44 -16.85 -4.30 -8.89
CA GLY A 44 -15.60 -5.01 -8.57
C GLY A 44 -14.35 -4.27 -9.05
N ILE A 45 -14.36 -3.79 -10.30
CA ILE A 45 -13.27 -2.98 -10.85
C ILE A 45 -13.11 -1.67 -10.06
N GLY A 46 -14.22 -1.05 -9.65
CA GLY A 46 -14.22 0.15 -8.80
C GLY A 46 -13.54 -0.07 -7.44
N LEU A 47 -13.85 -1.18 -6.77
CA LEU A 47 -13.22 -1.55 -5.50
C LEU A 47 -11.71 -1.77 -5.66
N ILE A 48 -11.29 -2.49 -6.70
CA ILE A 48 -9.86 -2.71 -6.99
C ILE A 48 -9.15 -1.39 -7.28
N LYS A 49 -9.74 -0.53 -8.12
CA LYS A 49 -9.17 0.79 -8.47
C LYS A 49 -9.04 1.69 -7.24
N SER A 50 -9.99 1.64 -6.32
CA SER A 50 -9.94 2.38 -5.05
C SER A 50 -8.78 1.93 -4.16
N LEU A 51 -8.59 0.62 -4.01
CA LEU A 51 -7.45 0.08 -3.26
C LEU A 51 -6.12 0.48 -3.91
N TRP A 52 -6.01 0.42 -5.24
CA TRP A 52 -4.81 0.79 -5.99
C TRP A 52 -4.40 2.23 -5.79
N LYS A 53 -5.34 3.18 -5.91
CA LYS A 53 -5.04 4.61 -5.71
C LYS A 53 -4.37 4.86 -4.36
N LYS A 54 -4.88 4.21 -3.32
CA LYS A 54 -4.36 4.34 -1.95
C LYS A 54 -2.97 3.72 -1.80
N GLN A 55 -2.76 2.54 -2.38
CA GLN A 55 -1.47 1.85 -2.36
C GLN A 55 -0.40 2.64 -3.14
N ILE A 56 -0.72 3.20 -4.31
CA ILE A 56 0.21 4.03 -5.09
C ILE A 56 0.69 5.24 -4.28
N ILE A 57 -0.21 5.94 -3.57
CA ILE A 57 0.17 7.10 -2.76
C ILE A 57 1.17 6.70 -1.67
N ILE A 58 0.92 5.59 -0.97
CA ILE A 58 1.82 5.09 0.09
C ILE A 58 3.19 4.73 -0.51
N SER A 59 3.23 4.02 -1.63
CA SER A 59 4.48 3.72 -2.34
C SER A 59 5.27 4.97 -2.72
N SER A 60 4.60 5.99 -3.28
CA SER A 60 5.27 7.23 -3.70
C SER A 60 5.90 7.96 -2.52
N VAL A 61 5.19 8.03 -1.38
CA VAL A 61 5.73 8.66 -0.16
C VAL A 61 6.88 7.83 0.43
N ALA A 62 6.76 6.50 0.42
CA ALA A 62 7.84 5.60 0.86
C ALA A 62 9.12 5.79 0.03
N ILE A 63 8.99 5.91 -1.30
CA ILE A 63 10.12 6.18 -2.19
C ILE A 63 10.73 7.56 -1.91
N ALA A 64 9.91 8.60 -1.74
CA ALA A 64 10.40 9.95 -1.46
C ALA A 64 11.19 9.98 -0.14
N LEU A 65 10.66 9.38 0.92
CA LEU A 65 11.36 9.26 2.21
C LEU A 65 12.63 8.41 2.10
N TYR A 66 12.62 7.37 1.27
CA TYR A 66 13.80 6.54 1.03
C TYR A 66 14.91 7.35 0.35
N LEU A 67 14.58 8.13 -0.68
CA LEU A 67 15.54 9.00 -1.37
C LEU A 67 16.11 10.06 -0.44
N ILE A 68 15.27 10.71 0.38
CA ILE A 68 15.72 11.68 1.40
C ILE A 68 16.70 11.00 2.36
N THR A 69 16.33 9.82 2.88
CA THR A 69 17.19 9.05 3.80
C THR A 69 18.47 8.56 3.13
N PHE A 70 18.45 8.31 1.81
CA PHE A 70 19.62 7.93 1.02
C PHE A 70 20.62 9.07 0.87
N MET A 71 20.15 10.28 0.64
CA MET A 71 20.99 11.48 0.48
C MET A 71 21.63 11.94 1.79
N VAL A 72 21.10 11.52 2.94
CA VAL A 72 21.66 11.81 4.26
C VAL A 72 22.76 10.82 4.63
N ASN A 73 23.90 11.36 5.09
CA ASN A 73 25.02 10.61 5.63
C ASN A 73 25.24 10.93 7.12
N ASP A 74 26.14 10.19 7.78
CA ASP A 74 26.41 10.34 9.22
C ASP A 74 27.11 11.66 9.60
N LYS A 75 27.51 12.50 8.64
CA LYS A 75 28.06 13.85 8.88
C LYS A 75 26.99 14.95 8.87
N THR A 76 25.74 14.58 8.62
CA THR A 76 24.62 15.53 8.59
C THR A 76 24.29 15.99 10.02
N GLU A 77 23.81 17.22 10.18
CA GLU A 77 23.47 17.77 11.49
C GLU A 77 22.57 16.82 12.30
N ASP A 78 22.93 16.62 13.57
CA ASP A 78 22.31 15.62 14.45
C ASP A 78 20.80 15.87 14.65
N MET A 79 20.38 17.14 14.62
CA MET A 79 18.97 17.54 14.68
C MET A 79 18.20 17.14 13.42
N PHE A 80 18.80 17.32 12.24
CA PHE A 80 18.20 16.93 10.96
C PHE A 80 18.07 15.41 10.85
N LEU A 81 19.10 14.69 11.29
CA LEU A 81 19.10 13.24 11.35
C LEU A 81 17.95 12.71 12.23
N LYS A 82 17.79 13.25 13.45
CA LYS A 82 16.70 12.88 14.37
C LYS A 82 15.32 13.15 13.76
N THR A 83 15.18 14.25 13.04
CA THR A 83 13.93 14.64 12.37
C THR A 83 13.54 13.63 11.28
N ILE A 84 14.50 13.22 10.44
CA ILE A 84 14.26 12.19 9.41
C ILE A 84 13.90 10.85 10.01
N ILE A 85 14.59 10.45 11.08
CA ILE A 85 14.28 9.21 11.81
C ILE A 85 12.85 9.23 12.31
N LEU A 86 12.43 10.33 12.96
CA LEU A 86 11.09 10.47 13.49
C LEU A 86 10.02 10.43 12.40
N LEU A 87 10.20 11.21 11.32
CA LEU A 87 9.28 11.24 10.17
C LEU A 87 9.13 9.85 9.53
N SER A 88 10.25 9.16 9.29
CA SER A 88 10.23 7.84 8.66
C SER A 88 9.56 6.79 9.54
N SER A 89 9.85 6.79 10.85
CA SER A 89 9.21 5.89 11.80
C SER A 89 7.71 6.15 11.92
N ALA A 90 7.28 7.41 11.99
CA ALA A 90 5.87 7.78 12.02
C ALA A 90 5.15 7.36 10.73
N PHE A 91 5.79 7.55 9.57
CA PHE A 91 5.27 7.10 8.29
C PHE A 91 5.12 5.58 8.22
N VAL A 92 6.13 4.82 8.66
CA VAL A 92 6.10 3.35 8.69
C VAL A 92 4.92 2.86 9.54
N ALA A 93 4.75 3.41 10.75
CA ALA A 93 3.64 3.05 11.63
C ALA A 93 2.29 3.42 11.00
N GLY A 94 2.12 4.67 10.54
CA GLY A 94 0.88 5.16 9.96
C GLY A 94 0.47 4.41 8.69
N SER A 95 1.43 4.12 7.81
CA SER A 95 1.19 3.36 6.59
C SER A 95 0.80 1.91 6.88
N GLY A 96 1.44 1.24 7.85
CA GLY A 96 1.05 -0.10 8.29
C GLY A 96 -0.42 -0.17 8.73
N PHE A 97 -0.83 0.71 9.63
CA PHE A 97 -2.24 0.80 10.07
C PHE A 97 -3.19 1.09 8.90
N TYR A 98 -2.83 2.05 8.04
CA TYR A 98 -3.68 2.45 6.92
C TYR A 98 -3.82 1.35 5.86
N ILE A 99 -2.75 0.61 5.56
CA ILE A 99 -2.78 -0.53 4.64
C ILE A 99 -3.73 -1.61 5.17
N VAL A 100 -3.61 -1.97 6.46
CA VAL A 100 -4.48 -2.97 7.09
C VAL A 100 -5.94 -2.51 7.06
N TYR A 101 -6.22 -1.26 7.41
CA TYR A 101 -7.57 -0.69 7.36
C TYR A 101 -8.16 -0.76 5.94
N CYS A 102 -7.38 -0.34 4.93
CA CYS A 102 -7.83 -0.34 3.54
C CYS A 102 -8.07 -1.76 3.02
N TYR A 103 -7.21 -2.71 3.41
CA TYR A 103 -7.37 -4.11 3.03
C TYR A 103 -8.61 -4.73 3.68
N ASN A 104 -8.85 -4.49 4.96
CA ASN A 104 -10.04 -5.00 5.65
C ASN A 104 -11.34 -4.44 5.03
N LYS A 105 -11.37 -3.14 4.73
CA LYS A 105 -12.51 -2.51 4.05
C LYS A 105 -12.71 -3.08 2.64
N PHE A 106 -11.63 -3.29 1.89
CA PHE A 106 -11.69 -3.94 0.58
C PHE A 106 -12.21 -5.37 0.69
N LYS A 107 -11.69 -6.17 1.61
CA LYS A 107 -12.10 -7.57 1.85
C LYS A 107 -13.59 -7.67 2.16
N GLY A 108 -14.11 -6.82 3.05
CA GLY A 108 -15.54 -6.82 3.38
C GLY A 108 -16.43 -6.47 2.18
N ASN A 109 -16.06 -5.42 1.43
CA ASN A 109 -16.82 -5.03 0.23
C ASN A 109 -16.74 -6.07 -0.89
N PHE A 110 -15.57 -6.69 -1.05
CA PHE A 110 -15.35 -7.73 -2.05
C PHE A 110 -16.12 -9.00 -1.69
N SER A 111 -16.16 -9.41 -0.42
CA SER A 111 -16.96 -10.54 0.05
C SER A 111 -18.44 -10.34 -0.26
N LYS A 112 -19.00 -9.17 0.07
CA LYS A 112 -20.40 -8.83 -0.26
C LYS A 112 -20.67 -8.91 -1.76
N LEU A 113 -19.74 -8.44 -2.58
CA LEU A 113 -19.86 -8.52 -4.03
C LEU A 113 -19.84 -9.98 -4.52
N MET A 114 -19.00 -10.84 -3.94
CA MET A 114 -18.98 -12.26 -4.30
C MET A 114 -20.29 -12.96 -3.86
N ASP A 115 -20.83 -12.62 -2.69
CA ASP A 115 -22.13 -13.14 -2.24
C ASP A 115 -23.27 -12.70 -3.17
N GLU A 116 -23.21 -11.49 -3.73
CA GLU A 116 -24.16 -11.00 -4.76
C GLU A 116 -24.01 -11.74 -6.10
N ILE A 117 -22.81 -12.25 -6.44
CA ILE A 117 -22.55 -12.95 -7.71
C ILE A 117 -22.99 -14.42 -7.65
N TYR A 118 -22.88 -15.06 -6.47
CA TYR A 118 -23.18 -16.49 -6.29
C TYR A 118 -24.59 -16.78 -5.76
N LYS A 119 -25.38 -15.75 -5.43
CA LYS A 119 -26.83 -15.86 -5.23
C LYS A 119 -27.55 -15.74 -6.57
#